data_AF-A0A8J8FYP2-F1
#
_entry.id   AF-A0A8J8FYP2-F1
#
_cell.length_a   1.000
_cell.length_b   1.000
_cell.length_c   1.000
_cell.angle_alpha   90.00
_cell.angle_beta   90.00
_cell.angle_gamma   90.00
#
_symmetry.space_group_name_H-M   'P 1'
#
loop_
_entity.id
_entity.type
_entity.pdbx_description
1 polymer ?
#
loop_
_entity_poly.entity_id
_entity_poly.type
_entity_poly.pdbx_seq_one_letter_code
_entity_poly.pdbx_strand_id
1 'polypeptide(L)'
;MDYSKEANIQSYTFKVKLVENTSKIAKVNIIYFLFIFVAVSALFVSFLFISSPVFWRSTDFYHPAFFIGFQQTLRSLGIALAVLSVPGIICIVFRFIYIFQMKAAFDEMSNTYPFLRASIKRASDFLLIGFFGEIITIFVVPLLGNLVAAIMVLYSFYAFDQIFKEMKSKGLYEGEENKLLFYSYLGLVVIFPLVGILTYILVSVFSYMILLIILATICMLILTVSTIMHILGFMKLAQNFKGIVVSPTAPGQPTPTPVVAYQPAKQIAAQESTVSLVQPPIEQQTDFKYCSNCGHKIEDHSRFCSNCGSTQ
;
A
#
# COMPACT_ATOMS: atom_id res chain seq x y z
N MET A 1 9.94 15.18 -38.79
CA MET A 1 8.95 15.18 -37.70
C MET A 1 9.58 15.83 -36.48
N ASP A 2 8.90 16.77 -35.86
CA ASP A 2 9.40 17.56 -34.73
C ASP A 2 9.23 16.75 -33.44
N TYR A 3 10.24 15.91 -33.11
CA TYR A 3 10.22 15.00 -31.95
C TYR A 3 9.94 15.72 -30.62
N SER A 4 10.26 17.01 -30.52
CA SER A 4 9.96 17.85 -29.35
C SER A 4 8.45 18.01 -29.13
N LYS A 5 7.67 18.15 -30.20
CA LYS A 5 6.20 18.27 -30.11
C LYS A 5 5.54 16.97 -29.68
N GLU A 6 5.99 15.82 -30.20
CA GLU A 6 5.42 14.52 -29.84
C GLU A 6 5.68 14.17 -28.36
N ALA A 7 6.89 14.45 -27.85
CA ALA A 7 7.23 14.24 -26.44
C ALA A 7 6.37 15.11 -25.50
N ASN A 8 6.12 16.37 -25.87
CA ASN A 8 5.26 17.27 -25.11
C ASN A 8 3.79 16.79 -25.06
N ILE A 9 3.28 16.28 -26.19
CA ILE A 9 1.90 15.76 -26.27
C ILE A 9 1.71 14.52 -25.39
N GLN A 10 2.67 13.59 -25.41
CA GLN A 10 2.61 12.36 -24.60
C GLN A 10 2.62 12.69 -23.11
N SER A 11 3.49 13.59 -22.68
CA SER A 11 3.60 13.95 -21.27
C SER A 11 2.39 14.73 -20.76
N TYR A 12 1.81 15.62 -21.59
CA TYR A 12 0.55 16.28 -21.26
C TYR A 12 -0.59 15.26 -21.11
N THR A 13 -0.68 14.30 -22.02
CA THR A 13 -1.71 13.24 -21.99
C THR A 13 -1.57 12.39 -20.73
N PHE A 14 -0.33 12.04 -20.35
CA PHE A 14 -0.05 11.32 -19.09
C PHE A 14 -0.54 12.12 -17.87
N LYS A 15 -0.18 13.41 -17.78
CA LYS A 15 -0.58 14.26 -16.64
C LYS A 15 -2.10 14.36 -16.51
N VAL A 16 -2.81 14.55 -17.63
CA VAL A 16 -4.28 14.62 -17.65
C VAL A 16 -4.88 13.30 -17.18
N LYS A 17 -4.42 12.16 -17.73
CA LYS A 17 -4.89 10.82 -17.31
C LYS A 17 -4.63 10.55 -15.84
N LEU A 18 -3.44 10.89 -15.33
CA LEU A 18 -3.07 10.65 -13.94
C LEU A 18 -3.97 11.46 -12.98
N VAL A 19 -4.21 12.74 -13.28
CA VAL A 19 -5.10 13.60 -12.48
C VAL A 19 -6.54 13.09 -12.54
N GLU A 20 -7.02 12.70 -13.72
CA GLU A 20 -8.37 12.16 -13.89
C GLU A 20 -8.55 10.84 -13.13
N ASN A 21 -7.61 9.90 -13.27
CA ASN A 21 -7.63 8.61 -12.57
C ASN A 21 -7.55 8.80 -11.06
N THR A 22 -6.67 9.68 -10.57
CA THR A 22 -6.55 9.95 -9.12
C THR A 22 -7.84 10.58 -8.57
N SER A 23 -8.49 11.46 -9.34
CA SER A 23 -9.79 12.04 -8.97
C SER A 23 -10.90 10.98 -8.91
N LYS A 24 -10.97 10.07 -9.89
CA LYS A 24 -11.90 8.92 -9.88
C LYS A 24 -11.67 8.03 -8.67
N ILE A 25 -10.41 7.70 -8.42
CA ILE A 25 -9.96 6.92 -7.26
C ILE A 25 -10.39 7.59 -5.94
N ALA A 26 -10.17 8.90 -5.80
CA ALA A 26 -10.57 9.64 -4.59
C ALA A 26 -12.09 9.58 -4.36
N LYS A 27 -12.90 9.72 -5.42
CA LYS A 27 -14.37 9.60 -5.33
C LYS A 27 -14.82 8.20 -4.93
N VAL A 28 -14.22 7.16 -5.51
CA VAL A 28 -14.50 5.77 -5.15
C VAL A 28 -14.14 5.51 -3.69
N ASN A 29 -12.99 6.02 -3.22
CA ASN A 29 -12.58 5.90 -1.83
C ASN A 29 -13.55 6.60 -0.87
N ILE A 30 -14.04 7.80 -1.18
CA ILE A 30 -15.04 8.49 -0.34
C ILE A 30 -16.27 7.61 -0.12
N ILE A 31 -16.80 7.01 -1.21
CA ILE A 31 -17.96 6.12 -1.13
C ILE A 31 -17.62 4.88 -0.30
N TYR A 32 -16.48 4.24 -0.59
CA TYR A 32 -15.99 3.06 0.13
C TYR A 32 -15.85 3.30 1.64
N PHE A 33 -15.26 4.42 2.05
CA PHE A 33 -15.10 4.77 3.47
C PHE A 33 -16.43 5.00 4.18
N LEU A 34 -17.42 5.56 3.47
CA LEU A 34 -18.76 5.72 4.02
C LEU A 34 -19.41 4.35 4.31
N PHE A 35 -19.25 3.38 3.41
CA PHE A 35 -19.73 2.01 3.65
C PHE A 35 -18.99 1.31 4.80
N ILE A 36 -17.66 1.45 4.88
CA ILE A 36 -16.90 0.92 6.03
C ILE A 36 -17.40 1.53 7.33
N PHE A 37 -17.58 2.86 7.35
CA PHE A 37 -18.02 3.56 8.55
C PHE A 37 -19.39 3.05 9.03
N VAL A 38 -20.34 2.88 8.11
CA VAL A 38 -21.66 2.30 8.42
C VAL A 38 -21.52 0.86 8.93
N ALA A 39 -20.71 0.03 8.29
CA ALA A 39 -20.50 -1.36 8.69
C ALA A 39 -19.85 -1.49 10.08
N VAL A 40 -18.79 -0.73 10.35
CA VAL A 40 -18.12 -0.71 11.65
C VAL A 40 -19.04 -0.16 12.74
N SER A 41 -19.80 0.89 12.45
CA SER A 41 -20.81 1.42 13.38
C SER A 41 -21.88 0.38 13.71
N ALA A 42 -22.37 -0.36 12.72
CA ALA A 42 -23.38 -1.40 12.93
C ALA A 42 -22.85 -2.61 13.72
N LEU A 43 -21.62 -3.07 13.41
CA LEU A 43 -20.91 -4.08 14.22
C LEU A 43 -20.83 -3.67 15.68
N PHE A 44 -20.48 -2.40 15.88
CA PHE A 44 -20.26 -1.85 17.19
C PHE A 44 -21.52 -1.70 18.02
N VAL A 45 -22.61 -1.19 17.43
CA VAL A 45 -23.92 -1.14 18.09
C VAL A 45 -24.40 -2.55 18.45
N SER A 46 -24.17 -3.52 17.56
CA SER A 46 -24.47 -4.94 17.83
C SER A 46 -23.66 -5.47 19.02
N PHE A 47 -22.37 -5.11 19.11
CA PHE A 47 -21.51 -5.48 20.23
C PHE A 47 -22.00 -4.87 21.55
N LEU A 48 -22.33 -3.57 21.57
CA LEU A 48 -22.87 -2.91 22.77
C LEU A 48 -24.15 -3.61 23.25
N PHE A 49 -25.02 -3.99 22.33
CA PHE A 49 -26.24 -4.73 22.64
C PHE A 49 -25.96 -6.11 23.27
N ILE A 50 -25.00 -6.87 22.71
CA ILE A 50 -24.59 -8.20 23.23
C ILE A 50 -23.88 -8.08 24.59
N SER A 51 -23.08 -7.03 24.80
CA SER A 51 -22.33 -6.79 26.04
C SER A 51 -23.18 -6.28 27.20
N SER A 52 -24.46 -5.96 26.97
CA SER A 52 -25.34 -5.39 27.99
C SER A 52 -25.45 -6.32 29.22
N PRO A 53 -25.39 -5.81 30.46
CA PRO A 53 -25.44 -6.62 31.68
C PRO A 53 -26.79 -7.31 31.86
N VAL A 54 -27.85 -6.79 31.21
CA VAL A 54 -29.17 -7.43 31.15
C VAL A 54 -29.05 -8.85 30.61
N PHE A 55 -28.06 -9.10 29.75
CA PHE A 55 -27.77 -10.39 29.17
C PHE A 55 -27.03 -11.35 30.11
N TRP A 56 -26.10 -10.82 30.92
CA TRP A 56 -25.15 -11.62 31.69
C TRP A 56 -25.49 -11.76 33.18
N ARG A 57 -26.60 -11.18 33.65
CA ARG A 57 -27.01 -11.29 35.07
C ARG A 57 -27.38 -12.71 35.52
N SER A 58 -27.55 -13.66 34.60
CA SER A 58 -27.70 -15.08 34.91
C SER A 58 -26.32 -15.75 34.96
N THR A 59 -25.64 -15.73 36.11
CA THR A 59 -24.39 -16.48 36.32
C THR A 59 -24.58 -17.99 36.37
N ASP A 60 -25.82 -18.45 36.43
CA ASP A 60 -26.16 -19.86 36.49
C ASP A 60 -26.31 -20.43 35.07
N PHE A 61 -25.28 -21.13 34.61
CA PHE A 61 -25.22 -21.74 33.28
C PHE A 61 -26.34 -22.77 33.03
N TYR A 62 -26.91 -23.31 34.11
CA TYR A 62 -28.02 -24.28 34.04
C TYR A 62 -29.39 -23.61 34.01
N HIS A 63 -29.47 -22.29 34.20
CA HIS A 63 -30.74 -21.60 34.18
C HIS A 63 -31.30 -21.51 32.75
N PRO A 64 -32.57 -21.88 32.49
CA PRO A 64 -33.17 -21.84 31.15
C PRO A 64 -33.05 -20.49 30.45
N ALA A 65 -33.05 -19.39 31.22
CA ALA A 65 -32.84 -18.04 30.69
C ALA A 65 -31.46 -17.83 30.06
N PHE A 66 -30.42 -18.52 30.54
CA PHE A 66 -29.09 -18.48 29.94
C PHE A 66 -29.12 -19.07 28.52
N PHE A 67 -29.80 -20.20 28.32
CA PHE A 67 -29.90 -20.84 27.01
C PHE A 67 -30.72 -20.00 26.01
N ILE A 68 -31.83 -19.41 26.46
CA ILE A 68 -32.63 -18.47 25.66
C ILE A 68 -31.80 -17.24 25.29
N GLY A 69 -31.04 -16.68 26.26
CA GLY A 69 -30.07 -15.62 26.02
C GLY A 69 -29.07 -16.06 24.95
N PHE A 70 -28.29 -17.10 25.20
CA PHE A 70 -27.26 -17.58 24.26
C PHE A 70 -27.79 -17.79 22.84
N GLN A 71 -28.98 -18.39 22.67
CA GLN A 71 -29.60 -18.51 21.34
C GLN A 71 -29.94 -17.16 20.72
N GLN A 72 -30.47 -16.21 21.51
CA GLN A 72 -30.74 -14.86 21.05
C GLN A 72 -29.44 -14.11 20.68
N THR A 73 -28.32 -14.34 21.39
CA THR A 73 -26.99 -13.82 20.99
C THR A 73 -26.57 -14.38 19.66
N LEU A 74 -26.59 -15.70 19.50
CA LEU A 74 -26.19 -16.35 18.25
C LEU A 74 -27.08 -15.91 17.09
N ARG A 75 -28.38 -15.74 17.32
CA ARG A 75 -29.32 -15.19 16.33
C ARG A 75 -29.01 -13.75 15.98
N SER A 76 -28.75 -12.90 16.97
CA SER A 76 -28.39 -11.49 16.76
C SER A 76 -27.05 -11.35 16.06
N LEU A 77 -26.07 -12.19 16.41
CA LEU A 77 -24.78 -12.29 15.74
C LEU A 77 -24.95 -12.78 14.30
N GLY A 78 -25.78 -13.80 14.05
CA GLY A 78 -26.09 -14.27 12.71
C GLY A 78 -26.76 -13.21 11.85
N ILE A 79 -27.73 -12.47 12.41
CA ILE A 79 -28.37 -11.33 11.73
C ILE A 79 -27.35 -10.22 11.47
N ALA A 80 -26.53 -9.86 12.45
CA ALA A 80 -25.48 -8.85 12.29
C ALA A 80 -24.51 -9.26 11.17
N LEU A 81 -23.97 -10.48 11.21
CA LEU A 81 -23.09 -11.02 10.18
C LEU A 81 -23.76 -11.05 8.81
N ALA A 82 -25.04 -11.41 8.71
CA ALA A 82 -25.79 -11.38 7.46
C ALA A 82 -25.98 -9.96 6.93
N VAL A 83 -26.37 -9.00 7.79
CA VAL A 83 -26.53 -7.59 7.44
C VAL A 83 -25.20 -6.96 7.03
N LEU A 84 -24.09 -7.37 7.66
CA LEU A 84 -22.75 -6.88 7.38
C LEU A 84 -22.09 -7.56 6.18
N SER A 85 -22.55 -8.76 5.80
CA SER A 85 -21.99 -9.49 4.67
C SER A 85 -22.17 -8.73 3.35
N VAL A 86 -23.31 -8.06 3.14
CA VAL A 86 -23.58 -7.30 1.91
C VAL A 86 -22.69 -6.06 1.81
N PRO A 87 -22.62 -5.15 2.80
CA PRO A 87 -21.65 -4.06 2.82
C PRO A 87 -20.20 -4.55 2.74
N GLY A 88 -19.88 -5.66 3.43
CA GLY A 88 -18.55 -6.26 3.40
C GLY A 88 -18.12 -6.71 2.00
N ILE A 89 -18.99 -7.43 1.28
CA ILE A 89 -18.74 -7.85 -0.10
C ILE A 89 -18.61 -6.63 -1.02
N ILE A 90 -19.50 -5.64 -0.88
CA ILE A 90 -19.44 -4.39 -1.64
C ILE A 90 -18.09 -3.68 -1.40
N CYS A 91 -17.64 -3.61 -0.14
CA CYS A 91 -16.35 -3.06 0.24
C CYS A 91 -15.20 -3.83 -0.43
N ILE A 92 -15.21 -5.17 -0.42
CA ILE A 92 -14.20 -5.99 -1.08
C ILE A 92 -14.16 -5.70 -2.59
N VAL A 93 -15.33 -5.58 -3.24
CA VAL A 93 -15.42 -5.26 -4.67
C VAL A 93 -14.88 -3.87 -4.97
N PHE A 94 -15.26 -2.85 -4.22
CA PHE A 94 -14.74 -1.49 -4.40
C PHE A 94 -13.23 -1.43 -4.18
N ARG A 95 -12.73 -2.14 -3.17
CA ARG A 95 -11.30 -2.25 -2.90
C ARG A 95 -10.57 -2.95 -4.04
N PHE A 96 -11.12 -4.03 -4.58
CA PHE A 96 -10.58 -4.70 -5.75
C PHE A 96 -10.47 -3.71 -6.94
N ILE A 97 -11.55 -3.00 -7.26
CA ILE A 97 -11.56 -1.98 -8.32
C ILE A 97 -10.48 -0.92 -8.06
N TYR A 98 -10.37 -0.42 -6.84
CA TYR A 98 -9.36 0.56 -6.44
C TYR A 98 -7.93 0.05 -6.69
N ILE A 99 -7.62 -1.18 -6.30
CA ILE A 99 -6.28 -1.76 -6.46
C ILE A 99 -5.92 -1.90 -7.94
N PHE A 100 -6.86 -2.35 -8.77
CA PHE A 100 -6.61 -2.49 -10.21
C PHE A 100 -6.43 -1.12 -10.88
N GLN A 101 -7.20 -0.10 -10.48
CA GLN A 101 -7.00 1.27 -10.97
C GLN A 101 -5.64 1.84 -10.56
N MET A 102 -5.24 1.62 -9.31
CA MET A 102 -3.92 2.04 -8.80
C MET A 102 -2.78 1.32 -9.53
N LYS A 103 -2.92 0.01 -9.77
CA LYS A 103 -1.94 -0.77 -10.53
C LYS A 103 -1.79 -0.25 -11.96
N ALA A 104 -2.90 0.03 -12.65
CA ALA A 104 -2.84 0.60 -14.00
C ALA A 104 -2.13 1.96 -14.02
N ALA A 105 -2.41 2.83 -13.06
CA ALA A 105 -1.74 4.12 -12.92
C ALA A 105 -0.23 3.98 -12.62
N PHE A 106 0.12 2.98 -11.81
CA PHE A 106 1.50 2.61 -11.51
C PHE A 106 2.25 2.07 -12.72
N ASP A 107 1.63 1.18 -13.49
CA ASP A 107 2.22 0.64 -14.71
C ASP A 107 2.49 1.79 -15.69
N GLU A 108 1.54 2.71 -15.88
CA GLU A 108 1.71 3.91 -16.71
C GLU A 108 2.88 4.79 -16.20
N MET A 109 2.90 5.10 -14.91
CA MET A 109 3.97 5.90 -14.28
C MET A 109 5.34 5.23 -14.41
N SER A 110 5.42 3.90 -14.26
CA SER A 110 6.67 3.14 -14.37
C SER A 110 7.22 3.08 -15.79
N ASN A 111 6.34 3.21 -16.79
CA ASN A 111 6.70 3.30 -18.20
C ASN A 111 7.17 4.72 -18.56
N THR A 112 6.51 5.75 -18.01
CA THR A 112 6.91 7.15 -18.21
C THR A 112 8.22 7.49 -17.50
N TYR A 113 8.46 6.93 -16.31
CA TYR A 113 9.63 7.21 -15.48
C TYR A 113 10.37 5.92 -15.14
N PRO A 114 11.25 5.41 -16.04
CA PRO A 114 11.92 4.13 -15.85
C PRO A 114 12.74 4.03 -14.56
N PHE A 115 13.27 5.16 -14.06
CA PHE A 115 14.01 5.20 -12.80
C PHE A 115 13.14 4.86 -11.59
N LEU A 116 11.82 5.15 -11.63
CA LEU A 116 10.87 4.81 -10.57
C LEU A 116 10.40 3.35 -10.63
N ARG A 117 10.70 2.62 -11.71
CA ARG A 117 10.10 1.31 -11.99
C ARG A 117 10.28 0.33 -10.83
N ALA A 118 11.46 0.28 -10.21
CA ALA A 118 11.74 -0.61 -9.09
C ALA A 118 10.90 -0.25 -7.85
N SER A 119 10.82 1.05 -7.51
CA SER A 119 10.06 1.57 -6.38
C SER A 119 8.56 1.37 -6.57
N ILE A 120 8.05 1.66 -7.78
CA ILE A 120 6.63 1.48 -8.15
C ILE A 120 6.24 0.00 -8.13
N LYS A 121 7.07 -0.88 -8.72
CA LYS A 121 6.80 -2.32 -8.71
C LYS A 121 6.70 -2.84 -7.28
N ARG A 122 7.63 -2.45 -6.41
CA ARG A 122 7.61 -2.83 -4.99
C ARG A 122 6.34 -2.32 -4.28
N ALA A 123 5.94 -1.08 -4.52
CA ALA A 123 4.71 -0.52 -3.96
C ALA A 123 3.46 -1.30 -4.44
N SER A 124 3.39 -1.58 -5.74
CA SER A 124 2.29 -2.36 -6.34
C SER A 124 2.21 -3.79 -5.78
N ASP A 125 3.36 -4.46 -5.65
CA ASP A 125 3.43 -5.83 -5.14
C ASP A 125 2.94 -5.89 -3.69
N PHE A 126 3.36 -4.95 -2.82
CA PHE A 126 2.86 -4.89 -1.44
C PHE A 126 1.36 -4.62 -1.34
N LEU A 127 0.83 -3.76 -2.21
CA LEU A 127 -0.58 -3.41 -2.24
C LEU A 127 -1.44 -4.62 -2.63
N LEU A 128 -0.96 -5.41 -3.60
CA LEU A 128 -1.62 -6.65 -4.04
C LEU A 128 -1.53 -7.76 -2.97
N ILE A 129 -0.34 -7.97 -2.39
CA ILE A 129 -0.11 -8.96 -1.33
C ILE A 129 -0.97 -8.62 -0.11
N GLY A 130 -1.01 -7.34 0.30
CA GLY A 130 -1.84 -6.90 1.42
C GLY A 130 -3.32 -7.18 1.21
N PHE A 131 -3.82 -6.97 -0.01
CA PHE A 131 -5.21 -7.25 -0.35
C PHE A 131 -5.56 -8.75 -0.33
N PHE A 132 -4.76 -9.59 -0.97
CA PHE A 132 -5.02 -11.03 -0.93
C PHE A 132 -4.80 -11.60 0.47
N GLY A 133 -3.81 -11.10 1.20
CA GLY A 133 -3.60 -11.42 2.60
C GLY A 133 -4.83 -11.11 3.43
N GLU A 134 -5.46 -9.95 3.24
CA GLU A 134 -6.70 -9.57 3.92
C GLU A 134 -7.86 -10.49 3.53
N ILE A 135 -8.07 -10.79 2.25
CA ILE A 135 -9.14 -11.72 1.83
C ILE A 135 -8.97 -13.08 2.50
N ILE A 136 -7.77 -13.66 2.43
CA ILE A 136 -7.50 -14.99 3.01
C ILE A 136 -7.78 -14.96 4.52
N THR A 137 -7.30 -13.92 5.19
CA THR A 137 -7.36 -13.85 6.64
C THR A 137 -8.72 -13.45 7.20
N ILE A 138 -9.57 -12.74 6.43
CA ILE A 138 -10.99 -12.53 6.74
C ILE A 138 -11.69 -13.87 7.03
N PHE A 139 -11.32 -14.93 6.31
CA PHE A 139 -11.94 -16.26 6.48
C PHE A 139 -11.27 -17.15 7.52
N VAL A 140 -9.98 -16.94 7.84
CA VAL A 140 -9.20 -17.85 8.69
C VAL A 140 -8.99 -17.30 10.10
N VAL A 141 -8.45 -16.08 10.23
CA VAL A 141 -8.18 -15.43 11.52
C VAL A 141 -8.36 -13.92 11.38
N PRO A 142 -9.58 -13.39 11.61
CA PRO A 142 -9.90 -11.99 11.32
C PRO A 142 -8.96 -10.97 11.98
N LEU A 143 -8.54 -11.23 13.22
CA LEU A 143 -7.68 -10.32 13.98
C LEU A 143 -6.25 -10.26 13.41
N LEU A 144 -5.64 -11.41 13.13
CA LEU A 144 -4.31 -11.51 12.54
C LEU A 144 -4.32 -10.94 11.11
N GLY A 145 -5.42 -11.14 10.40
CA GLY A 145 -5.64 -10.59 9.07
C GLY A 145 -5.61 -9.09 9.00
N ASN A 146 -6.40 -8.46 9.86
CA ASN A 146 -6.40 -7.01 9.98
C ASN A 146 -5.01 -6.47 10.33
N LEU A 147 -4.25 -7.16 11.18
CA LEU A 147 -2.88 -6.75 11.52
C LEU A 147 -1.89 -6.90 10.34
N VAL A 148 -1.96 -8.00 9.59
CA VAL A 148 -1.08 -8.19 8.42
C VAL A 148 -1.43 -7.18 7.32
N ALA A 149 -2.72 -7.01 7.04
CA ALA A 149 -3.20 -6.00 6.10
C ALA A 149 -2.74 -4.60 6.51
N ALA A 150 -2.84 -4.30 7.81
CA ALA A 150 -2.37 -3.06 8.40
C ALA A 150 -0.89 -2.78 8.12
N ILE A 151 -0.04 -3.76 8.41
CA ILE A 151 1.40 -3.68 8.17
C ILE A 151 1.68 -3.49 6.67
N MET A 152 1.03 -4.27 5.80
CA MET A 152 1.22 -4.17 4.35
C MET A 152 0.81 -2.80 3.79
N VAL A 153 -0.28 -2.23 4.30
CA VAL A 153 -0.71 -0.88 3.95
C VAL A 153 0.34 0.15 4.38
N LEU A 154 0.87 0.07 5.60
CA LEU A 154 1.95 0.95 6.06
C LEU A 154 3.21 0.85 5.19
N TYR A 155 3.60 -0.37 4.80
CA TYR A 155 4.72 -0.58 3.87
C TYR A 155 4.45 0.03 2.48
N SER A 156 3.21 -0.06 2.00
CA SER A 156 2.78 0.58 0.75
C SER A 156 2.98 2.10 0.85
N PHE A 157 2.60 2.72 1.97
CA PHE A 157 2.82 4.16 2.22
C PHE A 157 4.27 4.55 2.27
N TYR A 158 5.09 3.74 2.93
CA TYR A 158 6.53 3.95 2.94
C TYR A 158 7.11 3.91 1.52
N ALA A 159 6.66 2.99 0.68
CA ALA A 159 7.07 2.92 -0.72
C ALA A 159 6.60 4.14 -1.53
N PHE A 160 5.37 4.62 -1.31
CA PHE A 160 4.90 5.88 -1.91
C PHE A 160 5.74 7.09 -1.50
N ASP A 161 6.05 7.22 -0.21
CA ASP A 161 6.90 8.31 0.29
C ASP A 161 8.28 8.31 -0.38
N GLN A 162 8.88 7.13 -0.57
CA GLN A 162 10.12 7.00 -1.32
C GLN A 162 9.98 7.48 -2.78
N ILE A 163 8.89 7.09 -3.47
CA ILE A 163 8.61 7.55 -4.84
C ILE A 163 8.50 9.09 -4.90
N PHE A 164 7.77 9.71 -3.96
CA PHE A 164 7.63 11.17 -3.93
C PHE A 164 8.95 11.87 -3.61
N LYS A 165 9.75 11.36 -2.68
CA LYS A 165 11.09 11.89 -2.38
C LYS A 165 12.01 11.80 -3.59
N GLU A 166 11.97 10.68 -4.32
CA GLU A 166 12.76 10.50 -5.53
C GLU A 166 12.32 11.47 -6.64
N MET A 167 11.01 11.63 -6.88
CA MET A 167 10.50 12.62 -7.83
C MET A 167 10.88 14.06 -7.43
N LYS A 168 10.79 14.40 -6.15
CA LYS A 168 11.17 15.71 -5.62
C LYS A 168 12.66 15.99 -5.81
N SER A 169 13.51 15.00 -5.54
CA SER A 169 14.96 15.12 -5.73
C SER A 169 15.37 15.41 -7.18
N LYS A 170 14.51 15.03 -8.14
CA LYS A 170 14.70 15.27 -9.58
C LYS A 170 13.96 16.50 -10.10
N GLY A 171 13.35 17.30 -9.22
CA GLY A 171 12.58 18.49 -9.61
C GLY A 171 11.29 18.17 -10.40
N LEU A 172 10.80 16.93 -10.35
CA LEU A 172 9.56 16.52 -11.03
C LEU A 172 8.31 16.77 -10.18
N TYR A 173 8.50 17.05 -8.89
CA TYR A 173 7.43 17.20 -7.91
C TYR A 173 7.79 18.29 -6.89
N GLU A 174 6.99 19.34 -6.83
CA GLU A 174 7.15 20.44 -5.87
C GLU A 174 6.17 20.34 -4.69
N GLY A 175 5.27 19.36 -4.70
CA GLY A 175 4.24 19.24 -3.67
C GLY A 175 4.82 18.98 -2.27
N GLU A 176 4.05 19.37 -1.26
CA GLU A 176 4.40 19.05 0.12
C GLU A 176 4.37 17.53 0.36
N GLU A 177 5.12 17.09 1.37
CA GLU A 177 5.02 15.71 1.86
C GLU A 177 3.57 15.43 2.30
N ASN A 178 3.00 14.32 1.86
CA ASN A 178 1.62 13.92 2.19
C ASN A 178 1.52 13.36 3.62
N LYS A 179 2.04 14.10 4.61
CA LYS A 179 2.00 13.73 6.04
C LYS A 179 0.57 13.47 6.51
N LEU A 180 -0.40 14.23 6.01
CA LEU A 180 -1.81 14.05 6.34
C LEU A 180 -2.32 12.66 5.96
N LEU A 181 -1.96 12.18 4.77
CA LEU A 181 -2.34 10.85 4.30
C LEU A 181 -1.68 9.78 5.18
N PHE A 182 -0.39 9.93 5.51
CA PHE A 182 0.31 9.02 6.43
C PHE A 182 -0.36 8.95 7.80
N TYR A 183 -0.63 10.11 8.44
CA TYR A 183 -1.27 10.15 9.76
C TYR A 183 -2.68 9.57 9.74
N SER A 184 -3.41 9.76 8.63
CA SER A 184 -4.75 9.17 8.48
C SER A 184 -4.71 7.64 8.50
N TYR A 185 -3.72 7.03 7.86
CA TYR A 185 -3.52 5.59 7.89
C TYR A 185 -3.05 5.13 9.25
N LEU A 186 -2.09 5.82 9.88
CA LEU A 186 -1.68 5.51 11.24
C LEU A 186 -2.88 5.48 12.20
N GLY A 187 -3.79 6.45 12.06
CA GLY A 187 -5.07 6.51 12.77
C GLY A 187 -5.98 5.30 12.51
N LEU A 188 -6.27 5.02 11.24
CA LEU A 188 -7.20 3.95 10.83
C LEU A 188 -6.66 2.54 11.10
N VAL A 189 -5.36 2.35 10.94
CA VAL A 189 -4.73 1.04 10.77
C VAL A 189 -4.01 0.57 12.03
N VAL A 190 -3.48 1.51 12.82
CA VAL A 190 -2.72 1.18 14.03
C VAL A 190 -3.49 1.62 15.27
N ILE A 191 -3.86 2.90 15.33
CA ILE A 191 -4.48 3.47 16.53
C ILE A 191 -5.86 2.86 16.75
N PHE A 192 -6.73 2.86 15.73
CA PHE A 192 -8.09 2.33 15.87
C PHE A 192 -8.14 0.85 16.33
N PRO A 193 -7.38 -0.09 15.73
CA PRO A 193 -7.33 -1.47 16.22
C PRO A 193 -6.77 -1.59 17.64
N LEU A 194 -5.73 -0.84 17.99
CA LEU A 194 -5.17 -0.86 19.35
C LEU A 194 -6.19 -0.40 20.39
N VAL A 195 -6.92 0.69 20.13
CA VAL A 195 -7.97 1.16 21.03
C VAL A 195 -9.12 0.14 21.07
N GLY A 196 -9.48 -0.48 19.94
CA GLY A 196 -10.47 -1.56 19.89
C GLY A 196 -10.09 -2.78 20.72
N ILE A 197 -8.84 -3.25 20.63
CA ILE A 197 -8.31 -4.37 21.43
C ILE A 197 -8.29 -4.00 22.92
N LEU A 198 -7.81 -2.80 23.26
CA LEU A 198 -7.81 -2.33 24.64
C LEU A 198 -9.23 -2.24 25.21
N THR A 199 -10.19 -1.78 24.40
CA THR A 199 -11.61 -1.75 24.75
C THR A 199 -12.11 -3.16 25.05
N TYR A 200 -11.81 -4.13 24.17
CA TYR A 200 -12.20 -5.52 24.37
C TYR A 200 -11.64 -6.12 25.67
N ILE A 201 -10.37 -5.87 25.98
CA ILE A 201 -9.73 -6.33 27.23
C ILE A 201 -10.43 -5.69 28.43
N LEU A 202 -10.66 -4.38 28.40
CA LEU A 202 -11.33 -3.67 29.51
C LEU A 202 -12.77 -4.14 29.72
N VAL A 203 -13.53 -4.43 28.64
CA VAL A 203 -14.87 -5.06 28.73
C VAL A 203 -14.79 -6.41 29.42
N SER A 204 -13.81 -7.23 29.03
CA SER A 204 -13.69 -8.60 29.53
C SER A 204 -13.30 -8.65 31.00
N VAL A 205 -12.55 -7.66 31.48
CA VAL A 205 -12.06 -7.58 32.86
C VAL A 205 -13.01 -6.81 33.77
N PHE A 206 -13.67 -5.77 33.25
CA PHE A 206 -14.45 -4.83 34.07
C PHE A 206 -15.89 -4.69 33.56
N SER A 207 -16.87 -4.99 34.41
CA SER A 207 -18.31 -4.86 34.09
C SER A 207 -18.83 -3.41 34.10
N TYR A 208 -17.98 -2.40 33.93
CA TYR A 208 -18.37 -0.99 34.03
C TYR A 208 -18.97 -0.46 32.72
N MET A 209 -20.29 -0.57 32.58
CA MET A 209 -21.03 -0.11 31.40
C MET A 209 -20.76 1.36 31.02
N ILE A 210 -20.60 2.25 32.00
CA ILE A 210 -20.33 3.67 31.71
C ILE A 210 -18.97 3.85 31.05
N LEU A 211 -17.93 3.18 31.56
CA LEU A 211 -16.59 3.22 30.97
C LEU A 211 -16.60 2.67 29.54
N LEU A 212 -17.39 1.63 29.29
CA LEU A 212 -17.57 1.06 27.95
C LEU A 212 -18.16 2.06 26.98
N ILE A 213 -19.22 2.76 27.36
CA ILE A 213 -19.85 3.79 26.50
C ILE A 213 -18.88 4.94 26.21
N ILE A 214 -18.09 5.37 27.20
CA ILE A 214 -17.09 6.43 27.01
C ILE A 214 -16.00 5.98 26.03
N LEU A 215 -15.38 4.83 26.30
CA LEU A 215 -14.31 4.30 25.45
C LEU A 215 -14.81 3.99 24.05
N ALA A 216 -16.05 3.52 23.96
CA ALA A 216 -16.75 3.31 22.73
C ALA A 216 -16.89 4.59 21.89
N THR A 217 -17.33 5.66 22.53
CA THR A 217 -17.48 6.98 21.90
C THR A 217 -16.13 7.51 21.42
N ILE A 218 -15.06 7.31 22.21
CA ILE A 218 -13.70 7.68 21.84
C ILE A 218 -13.24 6.91 20.58
N CYS A 219 -13.47 5.59 20.52
CA CYS A 219 -13.18 4.78 19.34
C CYS A 219 -13.86 5.33 18.08
N MET A 220 -15.16 5.64 18.17
CA MET A 220 -15.93 6.16 17.04
C MET A 220 -15.46 7.56 16.63
N LEU A 221 -15.08 8.41 17.58
CA LEU A 221 -14.51 9.72 17.30
C LEU A 221 -13.16 9.59 16.57
N ILE A 222 -12.26 8.73 17.04
CA ILE A 222 -10.97 8.45 16.41
C ILE A 222 -11.17 7.92 14.99
N LEU A 223 -12.08 6.97 14.79
CA LEU A 223 -12.40 6.41 13.48
C LEU A 223 -12.91 7.50 12.53
N THR A 224 -13.82 8.36 13.01
CA THR A 224 -14.40 9.46 12.22
C THR A 224 -13.32 10.47 11.83
N VAL A 225 -12.53 10.95 12.78
CA VAL A 225 -11.45 11.91 12.54
C VAL A 225 -10.42 11.32 11.58
N SER A 226 -10.02 10.06 11.77
CA SER A 226 -9.06 9.40 10.90
C SER A 226 -9.60 9.24 9.48
N THR A 227 -10.88 8.89 9.33
CA THR A 227 -11.55 8.80 8.02
C THR A 227 -11.61 10.15 7.32
N ILE A 228 -11.94 11.24 8.04
CA ILE A 228 -11.96 12.59 7.49
C ILE A 228 -10.54 13.00 7.04
N MET A 229 -9.54 12.81 7.90
CA MET A 229 -8.13 13.09 7.54
C MET A 229 -7.70 12.27 6.33
N HIS A 230 -8.21 11.06 6.19
CA HIS A 230 -7.89 10.16 5.09
C HIS A 230 -8.46 10.66 3.76
N ILE A 231 -9.73 11.05 3.75
CA ILE A 231 -10.39 11.68 2.61
C ILE A 231 -9.65 12.97 2.21
N LEU A 232 -9.37 13.85 3.18
CA LEU A 232 -8.66 15.10 2.94
C LEU A 232 -7.22 14.85 2.44
N GLY A 233 -6.55 13.84 2.97
CA GLY A 233 -5.22 13.40 2.52
C GLY A 233 -5.23 12.96 1.07
N PHE A 234 -6.23 12.19 0.65
CA PHE A 234 -6.38 11.78 -0.75
C PHE A 234 -6.73 12.95 -1.67
N MET A 235 -7.58 13.88 -1.23
CA MET A 235 -7.88 15.09 -2.00
C MET A 235 -6.63 15.96 -2.18
N LYS A 236 -5.84 16.15 -1.12
CA LYS A 236 -4.57 16.88 -1.18
C LYS A 236 -3.55 16.17 -2.06
N LEU A 237 -3.47 14.85 -1.99
CA LEU A 237 -2.65 14.03 -2.89
C LEU A 237 -3.05 14.24 -4.36
N ALA A 238 -4.35 14.19 -4.68
CA ALA A 238 -4.86 14.44 -6.03
C ALA A 238 -4.54 15.86 -6.53
N GLN A 239 -4.58 16.86 -5.65
CA GLN A 239 -4.17 18.23 -5.96
C GLN A 239 -2.65 18.30 -6.20
N ASN A 240 -1.85 17.62 -5.39
CA ASN A 240 -0.40 17.58 -5.53
C ASN A 240 0.04 16.96 -6.87
N PHE A 241 -0.70 15.99 -7.41
CA PHE A 241 -0.45 15.46 -8.75
C PHE A 241 -0.65 16.50 -9.87
N LYS A 242 -1.47 17.54 -9.66
CA LYS A 242 -1.58 18.66 -10.62
C LYS A 242 -0.29 19.49 -10.68
N GLY A 243 0.50 19.48 -9.61
CA GLY A 243 1.78 20.17 -9.50
C GLY A 243 2.96 19.44 -10.13
N ILE A 244 2.78 18.23 -10.68
CA ILE A 244 3.87 17.54 -11.40
C ILE A 244 4.25 18.38 -12.62
N VAL A 245 5.52 18.82 -12.64
CA VAL A 245 6.09 19.54 -13.77
C VAL A 245 6.55 18.49 -14.77
N VAL A 246 6.02 18.58 -15.98
CA VAL A 246 6.58 17.84 -17.10
C VAL A 246 7.93 18.48 -17.37
N SER A 247 9.02 17.83 -16.98
CA SER A 247 10.35 18.32 -17.35
C SER A 247 10.44 18.30 -18.88
N PRO A 248 10.61 19.45 -19.56
CA PRO A 248 10.93 19.44 -20.97
C PRO A 248 12.28 18.75 -21.09
N THR A 249 12.34 17.68 -21.89
CA THR A 249 13.58 16.94 -22.17
C THR A 249 14.69 17.94 -22.44
N ALA A 250 15.74 17.95 -21.61
CA ALA A 250 16.81 18.93 -21.73
C ALA A 250 17.36 18.89 -23.16
N PRO A 251 17.36 20.02 -23.91
CA PRO A 251 17.85 20.04 -25.27
C PRO A 251 19.33 19.68 -25.25
N GLY A 252 19.67 18.50 -25.77
CA GLY A 252 21.03 17.96 -25.77
C GLY A 252 21.23 16.69 -24.96
N GLN A 253 20.23 16.21 -24.22
CA GLN A 253 20.28 14.85 -23.69
C GLN A 253 20.10 13.90 -24.89
N PRO A 254 21.10 13.04 -25.20
CA PRO A 254 21.05 12.19 -26.38
C PRO A 254 19.76 11.41 -26.34
N THR A 255 18.98 11.50 -27.42
CA THR A 255 17.75 10.74 -27.62
C THR A 255 18.01 9.33 -27.10
N PRO A 256 17.29 8.85 -26.06
CA PRO A 256 17.48 7.49 -25.60
C PRO A 256 17.29 6.63 -26.83
N THR A 257 18.36 5.97 -27.25
CA THR A 257 18.36 5.07 -28.39
C THR A 257 17.15 4.17 -28.20
N PRO A 258 16.26 4.03 -29.20
CA PRO A 258 15.00 3.32 -29.04
C PRO A 258 15.31 2.03 -28.29
N VAL A 259 14.78 1.94 -27.07
CA VAL A 259 15.01 0.80 -26.19
C VAL A 259 14.59 -0.38 -27.03
N VAL A 260 15.57 -1.13 -27.52
CA VAL A 260 15.33 -2.36 -28.28
C VAL A 260 14.35 -3.13 -27.43
N ALA A 261 13.16 -3.36 -27.99
CA ALA A 261 12.05 -3.97 -27.29
C ALA A 261 12.60 -5.11 -26.45
N TYR A 262 12.40 -5.03 -25.14
CA TYR A 262 12.86 -6.06 -24.21
C TYR A 262 12.38 -7.40 -24.74
N GLN A 263 13.29 -8.16 -25.36
CA GLN A 263 13.03 -9.54 -25.69
C GLN A 263 13.00 -10.25 -24.35
N PRO A 264 11.88 -10.84 -23.93
CA PRO A 264 11.86 -11.66 -22.74
C PRO A 264 12.95 -12.71 -22.92
N ALA A 265 13.86 -12.77 -21.95
CA ALA A 265 14.95 -13.73 -21.93
C ALA A 265 14.40 -15.10 -22.32
N LYS A 266 14.75 -15.54 -23.53
CA LYS A 266 14.42 -16.85 -24.06
C LYS A 266 14.98 -17.84 -23.08
N GLN A 267 14.07 -18.61 -22.48
CA GLN A 267 14.36 -19.70 -21.56
C GLN A 267 15.51 -20.55 -22.13
N ILE A 268 16.68 -20.47 -21.51
CA ILE A 268 17.69 -21.50 -21.62
C ILE A 268 17.22 -22.60 -20.67
N ALA A 269 16.36 -23.47 -21.20
CA ALA A 269 16.13 -24.77 -20.61
C ALA A 269 17.21 -25.73 -21.13
N ALA A 270 17.72 -26.54 -20.19
CA ALA A 270 18.56 -27.71 -20.34
C ALA A 270 20.04 -27.49 -20.69
N GLN A 271 20.91 -27.68 -19.69
CA GLN A 271 21.56 -29.00 -19.55
C GLN A 271 22.16 -29.19 -18.15
N GLU A 272 21.82 -30.35 -17.57
CA GLU A 272 22.50 -31.00 -16.47
C GLU A 272 24.00 -31.11 -16.73
N SER A 273 24.82 -30.94 -15.70
CA SER A 273 26.02 -31.77 -15.44
C SER A 273 26.65 -31.43 -14.10
N THR A 274 26.55 -32.40 -13.19
CA THR A 274 27.58 -32.82 -12.21
C THR A 274 28.35 -31.76 -11.44
N VAL A 275 27.96 -31.62 -10.18
CA VAL A 275 28.81 -31.17 -9.06
C VAL A 275 30.04 -32.09 -8.97
N SER A 276 31.23 -31.53 -9.17
CA SER A 276 32.50 -32.16 -8.83
C SER A 276 33.44 -31.15 -8.16
N LEU A 277 33.68 -31.41 -6.88
CA LEU A 277 34.86 -31.16 -6.04
C LEU A 277 35.60 -29.81 -6.09
N VAL A 278 35.58 -29.19 -4.90
CA VAL A 278 36.40 -28.11 -4.37
C VAL A 278 37.91 -28.30 -4.61
N GLN A 279 38.59 -27.25 -5.08
CA GLN A 279 40.03 -27.03 -4.92
C GLN A 279 40.34 -25.54 -4.63
N PRO A 280 41.47 -25.23 -3.96
CA PRO A 280 41.70 -24.00 -3.20
C PRO A 280 42.22 -22.81 -4.04
N PRO A 281 42.23 -21.58 -3.48
CA PRO A 281 42.48 -20.35 -4.25
C PRO A 281 43.95 -20.21 -4.63
N ILE A 282 44.20 -19.90 -5.91
CA ILE A 282 45.49 -19.42 -6.41
C ILE A 282 45.48 -17.89 -6.31
N GLU A 283 46.34 -17.32 -5.49
CA GLU A 283 46.63 -15.88 -5.47
C GLU A 283 47.31 -15.50 -6.79
N GLN A 284 46.53 -14.95 -7.74
CA GLN A 284 47.06 -14.23 -8.89
C GLN A 284 47.33 -12.78 -8.48
N GLN A 285 48.61 -12.44 -8.33
CA GLN A 285 49.07 -11.05 -8.36
C GLN A 285 48.73 -10.47 -9.74
N THR A 286 47.64 -9.71 -9.79
CA THR A 286 47.27 -8.92 -10.95
C THR A 286 47.94 -7.56 -10.84
N ASP A 287 48.82 -7.24 -11.80
CA ASP A 287 49.32 -5.89 -11.97
C ASP A 287 48.15 -4.98 -12.39
N PHE A 288 48.12 -3.78 -11.81
CA PHE A 288 47.09 -2.78 -12.07
C PHE A 288 47.73 -1.47 -12.53
N LYS A 289 47.10 -0.83 -13.51
CA LYS A 289 47.42 0.54 -13.94
C LYS A 289 46.29 1.50 -13.58
N TYR A 290 46.57 2.79 -13.60
CA TYR A 290 45.57 3.83 -13.34
C TYR A 290 45.16 4.52 -14.64
N CYS A 291 43.87 4.82 -14.77
CA CYS A 291 43.31 5.51 -15.93
C CYS A 291 43.98 6.87 -16.14
N SER A 292 44.53 7.11 -17.32
CA SER A 292 45.14 8.41 -17.67
C SER A 292 44.14 9.57 -17.72
N ASN A 293 42.84 9.29 -17.89
CA ASN A 293 41.79 10.30 -18.00
C ASN A 293 41.05 10.57 -16.67
N CYS A 294 40.74 9.54 -15.88
CA CYS A 294 39.91 9.70 -14.67
C CYS A 294 40.54 9.15 -13.37
N GLY A 295 41.74 8.56 -13.44
CA GLY A 295 42.44 8.02 -12.27
C GLY A 295 41.84 6.74 -11.66
N HIS A 296 40.84 6.11 -12.30
CA HIS A 296 40.29 4.84 -11.82
C HIS A 296 41.30 3.69 -11.96
N LYS A 297 41.29 2.72 -11.04
CA LYS A 297 42.16 1.53 -11.08
C LYS A 297 41.66 0.56 -12.14
N ILE A 298 42.55 0.08 -13.01
CA ILE A 298 42.24 -0.78 -14.16
C ILE A 298 43.23 -1.95 -14.18
N GLU A 299 42.75 -3.14 -14.55
CA GLU A 299 43.59 -4.30 -14.84
C GLU A 299 44.53 -4.00 -16.01
N ASP A 300 45.80 -4.40 -15.94
CA ASP A 300 46.85 -3.97 -16.87
C ASP A 300 46.55 -4.29 -18.35
N HIS A 301 45.78 -5.35 -18.60
CA HIS A 301 45.39 -5.78 -19.95
C HIS A 301 44.05 -5.23 -20.45
N SER A 302 43.35 -4.39 -19.67
CA SER A 302 42.11 -3.79 -20.15
C SER A 302 42.39 -2.68 -21.16
N ARG A 303 41.78 -2.80 -22.35
CA ARG A 303 41.84 -1.78 -23.41
C ARG A 303 41.00 -0.54 -23.10
N PHE A 304 40.05 -0.63 -22.16
CA PHE A 304 39.10 0.44 -21.86
C PHE A 304 38.90 0.63 -20.36
N CYS A 305 38.68 1.87 -19.93
CA CYS A 305 38.31 2.16 -18.54
C CYS A 305 36.84 1.83 -18.29
N SER A 306 36.57 0.96 -17.31
CA SER A 306 35.21 0.60 -16.88
C SER A 306 34.41 1.79 -16.32
N ASN A 307 35.10 2.85 -15.86
CA ASN A 307 34.44 4.00 -15.25
C ASN A 307 34.10 5.11 -16.25
N CYS A 308 35.01 5.44 -17.18
CA CYS A 308 34.82 6.56 -18.11
C CYS A 308 34.80 6.18 -19.60
N GLY A 309 35.07 4.92 -19.95
CA GLY A 309 35.04 4.43 -21.33
C GLY A 309 36.22 4.85 -22.21
N SER A 310 37.21 5.58 -21.68
CA SER A 310 38.38 5.98 -22.47
C SER A 310 39.35 4.81 -22.67
N THR A 311 39.99 4.76 -23.84
CA THR A 311 41.06 3.81 -24.18
C THR A 311 42.31 4.02 -23.33
N GLN A 312 42.99 2.94 -22.95
CA GLN A 312 44.12 2.90 -22.00
C GLN A 312 45.39 2.27 -22.57
#